data_AF-A0A2L0H4R4-F1
#
_entry.id   AF-A0A2L0H4R4-F1
#
_cell.length_a   1.000
_cell.length_b   1.000
_cell.length_c   1.000
_cell.angle_alpha   90.00
_cell.angle_beta   90.00
_cell.angle_gamma   90.00
#
_symmetry.space_group_name_H-M   'P 1'
#
loop_
_entity.id
_entity.type
_entity.pdbx_description
1 polymer ?
#
loop_
_entity_poly.entity_id
_entity_poly.type
_entity_poly.pdbx_seq_one_letter_code
_entity_poly.pdbx_strand_id
1 'polypeptide(L)'
;MSDNEDVGLKAALRNFGDLVRHKRQACRWTFHGLSEKTGIEITALSDVEAGLNPLTEIERETLCDFLGIDIDAFSKMLRKERNKESTKNVDTAGQLRAAPVVDLKRYRETWQRTTSHPED
;
A
#
# COMPACT_ATOMS: atom_id res chain seq x y z
N MET A 1 -4.68 -0.16 -26.62
CA MET A 1 -5.46 -0.37 -25.39
C MET A 1 -4.59 -1.13 -24.38
N SER A 2 -3.49 -0.54 -23.90
CA SER A 2 -2.51 -1.25 -23.05
C SER A 2 -2.02 -0.45 -21.83
N ASP A 3 -2.29 0.85 -21.74
CA ASP A 3 -1.71 1.67 -20.67
C ASP A 3 -2.32 1.39 -19.30
N ASN A 4 -3.61 1.05 -19.20
CA ASN A 4 -4.29 0.85 -17.92
C ASN A 4 -3.92 -0.48 -17.23
N GLU A 5 -3.63 -1.54 -17.98
CA GLU A 5 -3.18 -2.81 -17.38
C GLU A 5 -1.78 -2.67 -16.77
N ASP A 6 -0.94 -1.84 -17.37
CA ASP A 6 0.41 -1.54 -16.91
C ASP A 6 0.41 -0.73 -15.60
N VAL A 7 -0.50 0.26 -15.46
CA VAL A 7 -0.62 1.04 -14.21
C VAL A 7 -1.01 0.17 -13.02
N GLY A 8 -1.95 -0.75 -13.19
CA GLY A 8 -2.39 -1.65 -12.13
C GLY A 8 -1.31 -2.63 -11.69
N LEU A 9 -0.56 -3.19 -12.66
CA LEU A 9 0.59 -4.06 -12.39
C LEU A 9 1.69 -3.31 -11.65
N LYS A 10 2.05 -2.11 -12.10
CA LYS A 10 3.08 -1.28 -11.46
C LYS A 10 2.70 -0.88 -10.03
N ALA A 11 1.43 -0.55 -9.79
CA ALA A 11 0.93 -0.26 -8.45
C ALA A 11 1.02 -1.49 -7.53
N ALA A 12 0.64 -2.67 -8.02
CA ALA A 12 0.76 -3.92 -7.26
C ALA A 12 2.21 -4.29 -6.96
N LEU A 13 3.12 -4.12 -7.93
CA LEU A 13 4.56 -4.34 -7.74
C LEU A 13 5.15 -3.44 -6.67
N ARG A 14 4.79 -2.16 -6.68
CA ARG A 14 5.24 -1.22 -5.65
C ARG A 14 4.72 -1.60 -4.26
N ASN A 15 3.43 -1.91 -4.14
CA ASN A 15 2.85 -2.34 -2.86
C ASN A 15 3.48 -3.64 -2.34
N PHE A 16 3.78 -4.57 -3.23
CA PHE A 16 4.47 -5.81 -2.90
C PHE A 16 5.92 -5.56 -2.46
N GLY A 17 6.65 -4.73 -3.19
CA GLY A 17 8.00 -4.30 -2.83
C GLY A 17 8.07 -3.65 -1.46
N ASP A 18 7.14 -2.75 -1.15
CA ASP A 18 7.03 -2.11 0.16
C ASP A 18 6.75 -3.14 1.27
N LEU A 19 5.89 -4.14 1.01
CA LEU A 19 5.61 -5.22 1.96
C LEU A 19 6.86 -6.07 2.23
N VAL A 20 7.56 -6.49 1.17
CA VAL A 20 8.82 -7.25 1.27
C VAL A 20 9.85 -6.46 2.08
N ARG A 21 10.03 -5.17 1.76
CA ARG A 21 10.95 -4.28 2.48
C ARG A 21 10.61 -4.17 3.95
N HIS A 22 9.32 -3.97 4.28
CA HIS A 22 8.88 -3.89 5.68
C HIS A 22 9.17 -5.18 6.45
N LYS A 23 8.88 -6.34 5.85
CA LYS A 23 9.15 -7.64 6.47
C LYS A 23 10.63 -7.89 6.66
N ARG A 24 11.45 -7.60 5.63
CA ARG A 24 12.90 -7.72 5.71
C ARG A 24 13.47 -6.86 6.84
N GLN A 25 13.05 -5.60 6.93
CA GLN A 25 13.50 -4.67 7.96
C GLN A 25 13.04 -5.10 9.37
N ALA A 26 11.81 -5.58 9.51
CA ALA A 26 11.29 -6.08 10.78
C ALA A 26 12.08 -7.30 11.29
N CYS A 27 12.44 -8.21 10.37
CA CYS A 27 13.26 -9.38 10.66
C CYS A 27 14.78 -9.09 10.66
N ARG A 28 15.20 -7.85 10.42
CA ARG A 28 16.60 -7.39 10.36
C ARG A 28 17.46 -8.16 9.36
N TRP A 29 16.87 -8.64 8.28
CA TRP A 29 17.61 -9.34 7.23
C TRP A 29 18.36 -8.33 6.34
N THR A 30 19.62 -8.65 6.06
CA THR A 30 20.39 -7.96 5.01
C THR A 30 20.06 -8.58 3.65
N PHE A 31 20.29 -7.85 2.55
CA PHE A 31 20.11 -8.41 1.21
C PHE A 31 21.00 -9.62 0.97
N HIS A 32 22.25 -9.57 1.45
CA HIS A 32 23.17 -10.70 1.37
C HIS A 32 22.62 -11.92 2.12
N GLY A 33 22.13 -11.73 3.36
CA GLY A 33 21.57 -12.82 4.15
C GLY A 33 20.30 -13.42 3.53
N LEU A 34 19.47 -12.59 2.91
CA LEU A 34 18.30 -13.06 2.18
C LEU A 34 18.72 -13.86 0.94
N SER A 35 19.64 -13.31 0.14
CA SER A 35 20.15 -13.93 -1.08
C SER A 35 20.78 -15.30 -0.83
N GLU A 36 21.54 -15.43 0.25
CA GLU A 36 22.13 -16.71 0.65
C GLU A 36 21.09 -17.76 1.04
N LYS A 37 19.95 -17.33 1.59
CA LYS A 37 18.87 -18.24 2.05
C LYS A 37 17.88 -18.61 0.95
N THR A 38 17.51 -17.65 0.12
CA THR A 38 16.51 -17.84 -0.94
C THR A 38 17.14 -18.22 -2.27
N GLY A 39 18.45 -18.02 -2.44
CA GLY A 39 19.15 -18.20 -3.71
C GLY A 39 18.85 -17.10 -4.74
N ILE A 40 18.09 -16.07 -4.37
CA ILE A 40 17.72 -14.96 -5.26
C ILE A 40 18.85 -13.94 -5.28
N GLU A 41 19.19 -13.42 -6.45
CA GLU A 41 20.24 -12.41 -6.60
C GLU A 41 19.90 -11.13 -5.81
N ILE A 42 20.92 -10.50 -5.21
CA ILE A 42 20.77 -9.26 -4.44
C ILE A 42 20.15 -8.14 -5.29
N THR A 43 20.53 -8.05 -6.56
CA THR A 43 20.00 -7.08 -7.53
C THR A 43 18.50 -7.29 -7.73
N ALA A 44 18.08 -8.54 -7.96
CA ALA A 44 16.68 -8.90 -8.13
C ALA A 44 15.85 -8.61 -6.87
N LEU A 45 16.39 -8.88 -5.66
CA LEU A 45 15.74 -8.51 -4.40
C LEU A 45 15.58 -6.99 -4.25
N SER A 46 16.59 -6.22 -4.64
CA SER A 46 16.53 -4.76 -4.62
C SER A 46 15.50 -4.22 -5.61
N ASP A 47 15.43 -4.79 -6.82
CA ASP A 47 14.47 -4.41 -7.85
C ASP A 47 13.02 -4.70 -7.43
N VAL A 48 12.80 -5.79 -6.70
CA VAL A 48 11.50 -6.11 -6.10
C VAL A 48 11.11 -5.07 -5.07
N GLU A 49 12.00 -4.73 -4.13
CA GLU A 49 11.73 -3.69 -3.12
C GLU A 49 11.47 -2.33 -3.75
N ALA A 50 12.08 -2.04 -4.91
CA ALA A 50 11.81 -0.84 -5.70
C ALA A 50 10.53 -0.92 -6.55
N GLY A 51 9.89 -2.09 -6.64
CA GLY A 51 8.70 -2.33 -7.46
C GLY A 51 8.97 -2.31 -8.97
N LEU A 52 10.21 -2.62 -9.39
CA LEU A 52 10.66 -2.57 -10.77
C LEU A 52 10.48 -3.92 -11.49
N ASN A 53 10.70 -5.04 -10.80
CA ASN A 53 10.68 -6.36 -11.42
C ASN A 53 9.82 -7.36 -10.61
N PRO A 54 8.85 -8.08 -11.24
CA PRO A 54 7.96 -9.05 -10.57
C PRO A 54 8.60 -10.32 -9.97
N LEU A 55 9.90 -10.58 -10.19
CA LEU A 55 10.53 -11.91 -10.05
C LEU A 55 9.79 -13.00 -10.83
N THR A 56 10.44 -14.15 -11.00
CA THR A 56 9.73 -15.36 -11.42
C THR A 56 8.76 -15.81 -10.33
N GLU A 57 7.75 -16.59 -10.70
CA GLU A 57 6.76 -17.11 -9.76
C GLU A 57 7.42 -17.93 -8.64
N ILE A 58 8.37 -18.80 -9.00
CA ILE A 58 9.11 -19.66 -8.05
C ILE A 58 9.92 -18.82 -7.06
N GLU A 59 10.64 -17.80 -7.53
CA GLU A 59 11.43 -16.91 -6.66
C GLU A 59 10.52 -16.11 -5.72
N ARG A 60 9.36 -15.66 -6.23
CA ARG A 60 8.39 -14.93 -5.43
C ARG A 60 7.78 -15.81 -4.34
N GLU A 61 7.42 -17.05 -4.66
CA GLU A 61 6.93 -18.03 -3.69
C GLU A 61 7.98 -18.30 -2.61
N THR A 62 9.23 -18.54 -3.01
CA THR A 62 10.35 -18.79 -2.09
C THR A 62 10.59 -17.59 -1.16
N LEU A 63 10.54 -16.37 -1.71
CA LEU A 63 10.69 -15.13 -0.96
C LEU A 63 9.53 -14.93 0.02
N CYS A 64 8.30 -15.18 -0.42
CA CYS A 64 7.10 -15.05 0.40
C CYS A 64 7.13 -16.05 1.56
N ASP A 65 7.42 -17.33 1.29
CA ASP A 65 7.54 -18.37 2.30
C ASP A 65 8.60 -18.00 3.36
N PHE A 66 9.78 -17.59 2.91
CA PHE A 66 10.86 -17.18 3.81
C PHE A 66 10.52 -15.97 4.70
N LEU A 67 9.81 -14.98 4.16
CA LEU A 67 9.42 -13.78 4.89
C LEU A 67 8.09 -13.92 5.66
N GLY A 68 7.45 -15.10 5.60
CA GLY A 68 6.13 -15.33 6.19
C GLY A 68 5.05 -14.42 5.59
N ILE A 69 5.15 -14.16 4.29
CA ILE A 69 4.15 -13.46 3.49
C ILE A 69 3.26 -14.51 2.83
N ASP A 70 1.97 -14.26 2.79
CA ASP A 70 1.02 -15.11 2.06
C ASP A 70 1.40 -15.17 0.57
N ILE A 71 1.54 -16.39 0.02
CA ILE A 71 1.89 -16.61 -1.39
C ILE A 71 0.90 -15.91 -2.32
N ASP A 72 -0.38 -15.87 -1.93
CA ASP A 72 -1.44 -15.20 -2.68
C ASP A 72 -1.44 -13.68 -2.52
N ALA A 73 -0.57 -13.09 -1.70
CA ALA A 73 -0.58 -11.66 -1.42
C ALA A 73 -0.44 -10.82 -2.69
N PHE A 74 0.48 -11.20 -3.57
CA PHE A 74 0.69 -10.48 -4.84
C PHE A 74 -0.54 -10.57 -5.76
N SER A 75 -1.10 -11.77 -5.92
CA SER A 75 -2.32 -12.00 -6.71
C SER A 75 -3.52 -11.22 -6.15
N LYS A 76 -3.66 -11.16 -4.82
CA LYS A 76 -4.68 -10.36 -4.13
C LYS A 76 -4.49 -8.86 -4.38
N MET A 77 -3.24 -8.36 -4.31
CA MET A 77 -2.92 -6.97 -4.61
C MET A 77 -3.24 -6.61 -6.06
N LEU A 78 -2.86 -7.46 -7.02
CA LEU A 78 -3.19 -7.27 -8.45
C LEU A 78 -4.69 -7.18 -8.68
N ARG A 79 -5.47 -8.11 -8.11
CA ARG A 79 -6.94 -8.09 -8.22
C ARG A 79 -7.53 -6.82 -7.60
N LYS A 80 -7.00 -6.39 -6.46
CA LYS A 80 -7.46 -5.17 -5.78
C LYS A 80 -7.19 -3.91 -6.60
N GLU A 81 -6.01 -3.77 -7.18
CA GLU A 81 -5.67 -2.62 -8.02
C GLU A 81 -6.48 -2.64 -9.33
N ARG A 82 -6.70 -3.80 -9.95
CA ARG A 82 -7.60 -3.93 -11.11
C ARG A 82 -9.05 -3.56 -10.79
N ASN A 83 -9.53 -3.94 -9.61
CA ASN A 83 -10.89 -3.60 -9.16
C ASN A 83 -11.03 -2.10 -8.83
N LYS A 84 -10.00 -1.44 -8.28
CA LYS A 84 -9.99 0.01 -8.08
C LYS A 84 -10.10 0.79 -9.40
N GLU A 85 -9.44 0.30 -10.45
CA GLU A 85 -9.55 0.89 -11.79
C GLU A 85 -10.96 0.75 -12.37
N SER A 86 -11.63 -0.35 -12.02
CA SER A 86 -13.02 -0.63 -12.41
C SER A 86 -14.02 0.26 -11.66
N THR A 87 -13.79 0.54 -10.37
CA THR A 87 -14.65 1.43 -9.56
C THR A 87 -14.40 2.92 -9.79
N LYS A 88 -13.18 3.35 -10.13
CA LYS A 88 -12.91 4.75 -10.53
C LYS A 88 -13.73 5.22 -11.74
N ASN A 89 -14.05 4.31 -12.66
CA ASN A 89 -14.95 4.60 -13.78
C ASN A 89 -16.42 4.74 -13.36
N VAL A 90 -16.80 4.32 -12.15
CA VAL A 90 -18.16 4.46 -11.60
C VAL A 90 -18.27 5.70 -10.68
N ASP A 91 -17.19 6.05 -9.97
CA ASP A 91 -17.22 7.13 -8.95
C ASP A 91 -17.00 8.56 -9.47
N THR A 92 -16.65 8.76 -10.74
CA THR A 92 -16.39 10.11 -11.28
C THR A 92 -17.66 11.00 -11.33
N ALA A 93 -18.87 10.43 -11.25
CA ALA A 93 -20.11 11.22 -11.20
C ALA A 93 -20.63 11.49 -9.77
N GLY A 94 -20.22 10.72 -8.75
CA GLY A 94 -20.88 10.72 -7.44
C GLY A 94 -20.12 11.40 -6.30
N GLN A 95 -18.78 11.45 -6.36
CA GLN A 95 -17.96 11.68 -5.17
C GLN A 95 -17.28 13.07 -5.11
N LEU A 96 -18.01 14.12 -5.48
CA LEU A 96 -17.62 15.52 -5.16
C LEU A 96 -18.52 16.17 -4.09
N ARG A 97 -19.46 15.44 -3.47
CA ARG A 97 -20.45 16.02 -2.53
C ARG A 97 -20.32 15.64 -1.06
N ALA A 98 -19.26 14.95 -0.64
CA ALA A 98 -19.13 14.50 0.75
C ALA A 98 -17.75 14.78 1.35
N ALA A 99 -17.24 16.00 1.22
CA ALA A 99 -16.31 16.50 2.24
C ALA A 99 -17.16 16.90 3.47
N PRO A 100 -16.86 16.42 4.69
CA PRO A 100 -17.53 16.90 5.88
C PRO A 100 -17.07 18.34 6.10
N VAL A 101 -17.88 19.31 5.66
CA VAL A 101 -17.69 20.71 6.02
C VAL A 101 -17.86 20.78 7.53
N VAL A 102 -16.75 20.84 8.25
CA VAL A 102 -16.73 21.12 9.68
C VAL A 102 -17.35 22.51 9.87
N ASP A 103 -18.54 22.55 10.47
CA ASP A 103 -19.22 23.81 10.77
C ASP A 103 -18.51 24.51 11.94
N LEU A 104 -17.50 25.32 11.59
CA LEU A 104 -16.66 26.06 12.53
C LEU A 104 -17.46 27.06 13.40
N LYS A 105 -18.69 27.44 13.02
CA LYS A 105 -19.52 28.32 13.86
C LYS A 105 -19.99 27.62 15.13
N ARG A 106 -20.48 26.38 15.01
CA ARG A 106 -20.92 25.59 16.17
C ARG A 106 -19.79 25.35 17.16
N TYR A 107 -18.58 25.09 16.67
CA TYR A 107 -17.42 24.84 17.53
C TYR A 107 -17.01 26.09 18.34
N ARG A 108 -17.21 27.29 17.77
CA ARG A 108 -16.88 28.56 18.44
C ARG A 108 -17.85 28.90 19.58
N GLU A 109 -19.13 28.56 19.44
CA GLU A 109 -20.16 28.77 20.48
C GLU A 109 -19.90 27.91 21.73
N THR A 110 -19.49 26.65 21.56
CA THR A 110 -19.20 25.74 22.68
C THR A 110 -17.99 26.19 23.51
N TRP A 111 -16.97 26.76 22.86
CA TRP A 111 -15.80 27.30 23.56
C TRP A 111 -16.14 28.56 24.34
N GLN A 112 -16.90 29.49 23.75
CA GLN A 112 -17.30 30.71 24.46
C GLN A 112 -18.14 30.41 25.71
N ARG A 113 -19.00 29.39 25.67
CA ARG A 113 -19.84 29.01 26.82
C ARG A 113 -19.06 28.46 28.01
N THR A 114 -17.91 27.83 27.76
CA THR A 114 -17.09 27.19 28.81
C THR A 114 -16.10 28.16 29.46
N THR A 115 -15.86 29.33 28.85
CA THR A 115 -14.85 30.29 29.34
C THR A 115 -15.45 31.55 29.98
N SER A 116 -16.78 31.64 30.09
CA SER A 116 -17.45 32.71 30.84
C SER A 116 -17.20 32.53 32.33
N HIS A 117 -16.63 33.56 32.97
CA HIS A 117 -16.46 33.65 34.42
C HIS A 117 -17.80 33.46 35.15
N PRO A 118 -17.83 32.83 36.34
CA PRO A 118 -18.98 32.93 37.22
C PRO A 118 -19.09 34.38 37.71
N GLU A 119 -20.19 35.06 37.39
CA GLU A 119 -20.61 36.26 38.13
C GLU A 119 -21.21 35.82 39.47
N ASP A 120 -20.79 36.51 40.53
CA ASP A 120 -21.22 36.37 41.94
C ASP A 120 -22.69 36.81 42.12
#